data_AF-A0A5C7IJ51-F1
#
_entry.id   AF-A0A5C7IJ51-F1
#
_cell.length_a   1.000
_cell.length_b   1.000
_cell.length_c   1.000
_cell.angle_alpha   90.00
_cell.angle_beta   90.00
_cell.angle_gamma   90.00
#
_symmetry.space_group_name_H-M   'P 1'
#
loop_
_entity.id
_entity.type
_entity.pdbx_description
1 polymer ?
#
loop_
_entity_poly.entity_id
_entity_poly.type
_entity_poly.pdbx_seq_one_letter_code
_entity_poly.pdbx_strand_id
1 'polypeptide(L)'
;MSCLCTIPRQLISSFSMLQVLRMFNYYSQGLSQDGVLFGGYEFLVEELLCLKYIIVLTITLKSSDALGRFLSSSKLRSCTQSLCLQEFSDSKSLNVLSLADMKHLHTLHLTSQYLEELKIGGAQEVVQSIRETHGFHSLHTFHVFSCGKLRDLTWLVFGQNLKFLFVAKCLLLEEIISTANREIGQQVPEMMGNLNPFGKLELLELTDLQHLKSIYCNALPFLHLKDIYVLQCPNLKKLPLDSNSTKERKIVIEGEEGWWKELQWEDEATQNAFLPCFKSQSSS
;
A
#
# COMPACT_ATOMS: atom_id res chain seq x y z
N MET A 1 -11.16 21.92 -22.94
CA MET A 1 -10.50 22.62 -21.81
C MET A 1 -9.06 22.12 -21.78
N SER A 2 -8.10 22.99 -22.10
CA SER A 2 -6.67 22.65 -22.02
C SER A 2 -6.29 22.57 -20.54
N CYS A 3 -6.15 21.36 -20.01
CA CYS A 3 -5.56 21.17 -18.69
C CYS A 3 -4.15 21.81 -18.70
N LEU A 4 -3.81 22.54 -17.63
CA LEU A 4 -2.44 22.99 -17.35
C LEU A 4 -1.59 21.74 -17.11
N CYS A 5 -1.10 21.17 -18.19
CA CYS A 5 -0.40 19.92 -18.18
C CYS A 5 1.05 20.14 -17.68
N THR A 6 1.64 21.34 -17.84
CA THR A 6 3.04 21.62 -17.38
C THR A 6 3.05 22.56 -16.19
N ILE A 7 3.88 22.24 -15.20
CA ILE A 7 4.32 23.22 -14.21
C ILE A 7 5.59 23.84 -14.76
N PRO A 8 5.60 25.15 -15.09
CA PRO A 8 6.80 25.84 -15.51
C PRO A 8 7.88 25.72 -14.45
N ARG A 9 9.13 25.60 -14.91
CA ARG A 9 10.28 25.62 -14.00
C ARG A 9 10.26 26.86 -13.13
N GLN A 10 10.68 26.68 -11.88
CA GLN A 10 10.78 27.73 -10.86
C GLN A 10 9.43 28.29 -10.38
N LEU A 11 8.30 27.81 -10.89
CA LEU A 11 7.00 28.28 -10.45
C LEU A 11 6.76 27.91 -9.00
N ILE A 12 7.01 26.66 -8.60
CA ILE A 12 6.79 26.22 -7.22
C ILE A 12 7.77 26.95 -6.31
N SER A 13 9.04 27.01 -6.69
CA SER A 13 10.06 27.67 -5.87
C SER A 13 9.88 29.19 -5.75
N SER A 14 9.11 29.83 -6.65
CA SER A 14 8.76 31.26 -6.55
C SER A 14 7.84 31.59 -5.36
N PHE A 15 7.09 30.61 -4.84
CA PHE A 15 6.21 30.79 -3.69
C PHE A 15 7.00 30.72 -2.37
N SER A 16 7.73 31.80 -2.06
CA SER A 16 8.66 31.85 -0.92
C SER A 16 8.04 31.61 0.45
N MET A 17 6.73 31.86 0.62
CA MET A 17 5.98 31.69 1.87
C MET A 17 5.04 30.47 1.84
N LEU A 18 5.19 29.58 0.87
CA LEU A 18 4.30 28.42 0.71
C LEU A 18 4.44 27.46 1.90
N GLN A 19 3.32 27.23 2.59
CA GLN A 19 3.25 26.35 3.76
C GLN A 19 2.59 25.00 3.45
N VAL A 20 1.63 25.00 2.54
CA VAL A 20 0.85 23.80 2.18
C VAL A 20 0.92 23.61 0.69
N LEU A 21 1.40 22.46 0.25
CA LEU A 21 1.39 22.06 -1.15
C LEU A 21 0.74 20.69 -1.28
N ARG A 22 -0.36 20.65 -2.04
CA ARG A 22 -1.08 19.42 -2.35
C ARG A 22 -1.14 19.22 -3.85
N MET A 23 -0.29 18.34 -4.34
CA MET A 23 -0.19 17.93 -5.73
C MET A 23 -0.25 16.41 -5.79
N PHE A 24 -1.45 15.88 -5.62
CA PHE A 24 -1.71 14.44 -5.68
C PHE A 24 -2.40 14.10 -6.99
N ASN A 25 -1.84 13.18 -7.76
CA ASN A 25 -2.48 12.70 -8.98
C ASN A 25 -2.72 11.21 -8.90
N TYR A 26 -3.96 10.81 -8.60
CA TYR A 26 -4.35 9.40 -8.47
C TYR A 26 -4.90 8.80 -9.79
N TYR A 27 -5.29 9.64 -10.77
CA TYR A 27 -6.17 9.21 -11.87
C TYR A 27 -5.60 9.37 -13.30
N SER A 28 -4.31 9.68 -13.50
CA SER A 28 -3.81 9.97 -14.85
C SER A 28 -3.52 8.76 -15.75
N GLN A 29 -4.02 7.55 -15.47
CA GLN A 29 -4.03 6.50 -16.49
C GLN A 29 -5.08 6.86 -17.56
N GLY A 30 -4.63 7.47 -18.66
CA GLY A 30 -5.48 7.81 -19.79
C GLY A 30 -5.09 9.05 -20.59
N LEU A 31 -4.07 9.82 -20.18
CA LEU A 31 -3.55 10.92 -21.00
C LEU A 31 -2.41 10.40 -21.89
N SER A 32 -2.61 10.58 -23.20
CA SER A 32 -1.78 10.18 -24.34
C SER A 32 -0.27 10.31 -24.15
N GLN A 33 0.48 9.41 -24.80
CA GLN A 33 1.95 9.35 -24.89
C GLN A 33 2.65 10.65 -25.35
N ASP A 34 1.92 11.65 -25.87
CA ASP A 34 2.50 12.92 -26.34
C ASP A 34 2.37 14.10 -25.35
N GLY A 35 1.94 13.86 -24.12
CA GLY A 35 1.87 14.88 -23.06
C GLY A 35 2.82 14.60 -21.90
N VAL A 36 4.10 14.97 -21.98
CA VAL A 36 5.08 14.87 -20.88
C VAL A 36 4.77 15.88 -19.78
N LEU A 37 3.74 15.63 -18.97
CA LEU A 37 3.06 16.74 -18.32
C LEU A 37 2.38 16.34 -16.99
N PHE A 38 3.21 16.12 -15.98
CA PHE A 38 3.07 16.60 -14.58
C PHE A 38 4.36 16.24 -13.82
N GLY A 39 4.88 17.20 -13.03
CA GLY A 39 6.09 17.04 -12.22
C GLY A 39 6.02 15.79 -11.33
N GLY A 40 7.14 15.08 -11.24
CA GLY A 40 7.27 13.80 -10.54
C GLY A 40 8.68 13.23 -10.63
N TYR A 41 9.45 13.70 -11.62
CA TYR A 41 10.88 13.47 -11.73
C TYR A 41 11.69 14.49 -10.92
N GLU A 42 13.02 14.40 -10.99
CA GLU A 42 13.94 15.17 -10.15
C GLU A 42 13.73 16.69 -10.15
N PHE A 43 13.33 17.29 -11.28
CA PHE A 43 13.10 18.74 -11.34
C PHE A 43 12.01 19.21 -10.38
N LEU A 44 10.98 18.39 -10.12
CA LEU A 44 9.98 18.73 -9.12
C LEU A 44 10.62 18.76 -7.73
N VAL A 45 11.48 17.78 -7.42
CA VAL A 45 12.19 17.70 -6.14
C VAL A 45 13.09 18.91 -5.95
N GLU A 46 13.78 19.36 -7.01
CA GLU A 46 14.59 20.58 -7.00
C GLU A 46 13.80 21.81 -6.57
N GLU A 47 12.59 22.01 -7.12
CA GLU A 47 11.75 23.14 -6.73
C GLU A 47 11.24 23.03 -5.28
N LEU A 48 10.88 21.82 -4.84
CA LEU A 48 10.45 21.56 -3.46
C LEU A 48 11.54 21.84 -2.43
N LEU A 49 12.80 21.56 -2.78
CA LEU A 49 13.94 21.83 -1.90
C LEU A 49 14.10 23.33 -1.61
N CYS A 50 13.71 24.22 -2.54
CA CYS A 50 13.76 25.67 -2.36
C CYS A 50 12.71 26.23 -1.38
N LEU A 51 11.62 25.49 -1.09
CA LEU A 51 10.52 25.96 -0.24
C LEU A 51 10.92 26.00 1.24
N LYS A 52 11.06 27.19 1.83
CA LYS A 52 11.58 27.34 3.20
C LYS A 52 10.57 27.01 4.30
N TYR A 53 9.28 27.27 4.07
CA TYR A 53 8.23 27.21 5.09
C TYR A 53 7.21 26.08 4.89
N ILE A 54 7.53 25.11 4.03
CA ILE A 54 6.62 23.99 3.78
C ILE A 54 6.44 23.14 5.05
N ILE A 55 5.19 22.93 5.44
CA ILE A 55 4.80 22.15 6.63
C ILE A 55 3.82 21.02 6.30
N VAL A 56 3.12 21.10 5.16
CA VAL A 56 2.25 20.04 4.66
C VAL A 56 2.54 19.79 3.20
N LEU A 57 2.91 18.55 2.89
CA LEU A 57 3.18 18.12 1.53
C LEU A 57 2.36 16.87 1.17
N THR A 58 1.72 16.94 0.01
CA THR A 58 1.16 15.79 -0.68
C THR A 58 1.67 15.82 -2.12
N ILE A 59 2.32 14.74 -2.57
CA ILE A 59 3.06 14.77 -3.84
C ILE A 59 3.03 13.43 -4.58
N THR A 60 3.19 13.48 -5.90
CA THR A 60 3.44 12.32 -6.76
C THR A 60 4.90 12.33 -7.24
N LEU A 61 5.60 11.20 -7.14
CA LEU A 61 6.94 10.96 -7.68
C LEU A 61 6.90 9.83 -8.71
N LYS A 62 7.70 9.97 -9.77
CA LYS A 62 7.63 9.13 -10.97
C LYS A 62 8.87 8.27 -11.25
N SER A 63 9.93 8.47 -10.48
CA SER A 63 11.18 7.73 -10.64
C SER A 63 11.84 7.42 -9.29
N SER A 64 12.65 6.36 -9.29
CA SER A 64 13.49 5.98 -8.15
C SER A 64 14.50 7.08 -7.82
N ASP A 65 15.11 7.71 -8.82
CA ASP A 65 16.08 8.79 -8.60
C ASP A 65 15.42 10.00 -7.92
N ALA A 66 14.21 10.38 -8.35
CA ALA A 66 13.45 11.46 -7.73
C ALA A 66 13.09 11.11 -6.28
N LEU A 67 12.69 9.86 -6.01
CA LEU A 67 12.43 9.40 -4.66
C LEU A 67 13.68 9.44 -3.78
N GLY A 68 14.83 8.96 -4.27
CA GLY A 68 16.08 9.00 -3.54
C GLY A 68 16.48 10.43 -3.16
N ARG A 69 16.42 11.35 -4.12
CA ARG A 69 16.70 12.77 -3.89
C ARG A 69 15.70 13.39 -2.92
N PHE A 70 14.42 13.06 -3.04
CA PHE A 70 13.37 13.53 -2.15
C PHE A 70 13.61 13.10 -0.70
N LEU A 71 13.92 11.82 -0.49
CA LEU A 71 14.15 11.24 0.83
C LEU A 71 15.46 11.71 1.47
N SER A 72 16.44 12.19 0.68
CA SER A 72 17.65 12.83 1.22
C SER A 72 17.36 14.08 2.06
N SER A 73 16.19 14.72 1.86
CA SER A 73 15.78 15.91 2.60
C SER A 73 14.96 15.53 3.83
N SER A 74 15.51 15.78 5.03
CA SER A 74 14.77 15.62 6.30
C SER A 74 13.51 16.49 6.36
N LYS A 75 13.56 17.70 5.78
CA LYS A 75 12.42 18.63 5.68
C LYS A 75 11.26 18.03 4.88
N LEU A 76 11.55 17.49 3.69
CA LEU A 76 10.50 16.89 2.86
C LEU A 76 9.95 15.63 3.51
N ARG A 77 10.81 14.79 4.12
CA ARG A 77 10.36 13.62 4.88
C ARG A 77 9.44 13.99 6.05
N SER A 78 9.73 15.05 6.78
CA SER A 78 8.97 15.45 7.96
C SER A 78 7.64 16.13 7.64
N CYS A 79 7.51 16.84 6.51
CA CYS A 79 6.26 17.52 6.16
C CYS A 79 5.30 16.69 5.28
N THR A 80 5.71 15.52 4.81
CA THR A 80 4.92 14.74 3.84
C THR A 80 3.86 13.88 4.51
N GLN A 81 2.61 14.15 4.14
CA GLN A 81 1.44 13.44 4.63
C GLN A 81 0.97 12.32 3.71
N SER A 82 1.13 12.51 2.40
CA SER A 82 0.69 11.54 1.40
C SER A 82 1.66 11.50 0.22
N LEU A 83 2.07 10.31 -0.16
CA LEU A 83 3.05 10.07 -1.22
C LEU A 83 2.46 9.13 -2.25
N CYS A 84 2.46 9.53 -3.52
CA CYS A 84 2.07 8.69 -4.64
C CYS A 84 3.31 8.37 -5.47
N LEU A 85 3.55 7.08 -5.70
CA LEU A 85 4.67 6.55 -6.45
C LEU A 85 4.15 5.94 -7.76
N GLN A 86 4.51 6.53 -8.89
CA GLN A 86 4.01 6.15 -10.22
C GLN A 86 5.14 5.80 -11.19
N GLU A 87 4.85 4.97 -12.20
CA GLU A 87 5.80 4.62 -13.27
C GLU A 87 7.01 3.83 -12.76
N PHE A 88 8.01 4.44 -12.11
CA PHE A 88 9.21 3.76 -11.59
C PHE A 88 9.90 2.88 -12.65
N SER A 89 9.95 3.34 -13.91
CA SER A 89 10.55 2.58 -15.02
C SER A 89 12.08 2.43 -14.94
N ASP A 90 12.72 3.23 -14.10
CA ASP A 90 14.15 3.28 -13.84
C ASP A 90 14.64 2.24 -12.83
N SER A 91 13.72 1.54 -12.14
CA SER A 91 14.08 0.50 -11.18
C SER A 91 13.09 -0.67 -11.20
N LYS A 92 13.61 -1.87 -10.94
CA LYS A 92 12.79 -3.08 -10.71
C LYS A 92 12.42 -3.29 -9.25
N SER A 93 13.10 -2.63 -8.32
CA SER A 93 12.86 -2.80 -6.89
C SER A 93 12.77 -1.44 -6.18
N LEU A 94 11.84 -1.34 -5.24
CA LEU A 94 11.68 -0.15 -4.40
C LEU A 94 12.09 -0.47 -2.97
N ASN A 95 13.04 0.26 -2.41
CA ASN A 95 13.40 0.14 -1.00
C ASN A 95 12.37 0.89 -0.14
N VAL A 96 11.37 0.17 0.37
CA VAL A 96 10.30 0.77 1.19
C VAL A 96 10.80 1.15 2.59
N LEU A 97 11.90 0.56 3.07
CA LEU A 97 12.52 0.91 4.35
C LEU A 97 12.83 2.40 4.46
N SER A 98 13.21 3.05 3.35
CA SER A 98 13.53 4.48 3.34
C SER A 98 12.32 5.38 3.67
N LEU A 99 11.10 4.82 3.67
CA LEU A 99 9.86 5.49 4.07
C LEU A 99 9.51 5.27 5.56
N ALA A 100 10.17 4.34 6.25
CA ALA A 100 9.83 3.94 7.62
C ALA A 100 9.91 5.12 8.61
N ASP A 101 10.89 6.00 8.44
CA ASP A 101 11.14 7.17 9.31
C ASP A 101 10.18 8.35 9.07
N MET A 102 9.26 8.26 8.10
CA MET A 102 8.36 9.37 7.76
C MET A 102 7.20 9.47 8.77
N LYS A 103 7.45 10.16 9.88
CA LYS A 103 6.53 10.29 11.03
C LYS A 103 5.13 10.85 10.73
N HIS A 104 4.94 11.47 9.57
CA HIS A 104 3.66 12.06 9.17
C HIS A 104 3.05 11.41 7.92
N LEU A 105 3.67 10.37 7.35
CA LEU A 105 3.17 9.71 6.16
C LEU A 105 1.94 8.85 6.48
N HIS A 106 0.74 9.39 6.21
CA HIS A 106 -0.53 8.71 6.46
C HIS A 106 -1.00 7.84 5.30
N THR A 107 -0.63 8.21 4.07
CA THR A 107 -1.17 7.60 2.86
C THR A 107 -0.06 7.35 1.84
N LEU A 108 0.08 6.10 1.41
CA LEU A 108 1.00 5.69 0.36
C LEU A 108 0.24 5.09 -0.81
N HIS A 109 0.48 5.58 -2.02
CA HIS A 109 -0.08 5.04 -3.26
C HIS A 109 1.06 4.52 -4.13
N LEU A 110 0.87 3.34 -4.73
CA LEU A 110 1.84 2.72 -5.61
C LEU A 110 1.18 2.27 -6.91
N THR A 111 1.74 2.70 -8.04
CA THR A 111 1.30 2.32 -9.38
C THR A 111 2.48 2.22 -10.33
N SER A 112 2.96 1.00 -10.56
CA SER A 112 4.11 0.77 -11.46
C SER A 112 4.02 -0.61 -12.12
N GLN A 113 4.11 -0.62 -13.46
CA GLN A 113 4.20 -1.83 -14.28
C GLN A 113 5.61 -2.46 -14.27
N TYR A 114 6.59 -1.78 -13.66
CA TYR A 114 8.00 -2.12 -13.74
C TYR A 114 8.54 -2.74 -12.44
N LEU A 115 7.95 -2.38 -11.30
CA LEU A 115 8.37 -2.89 -9.99
C LEU A 115 8.03 -4.38 -9.84
N GLU A 116 9.08 -5.17 -9.62
CA GLU A 116 9.06 -6.61 -9.36
C GLU A 116 9.10 -6.88 -7.84
N GLU A 117 9.66 -5.97 -7.04
CA GLU A 117 9.89 -6.20 -5.60
C GLU A 117 9.81 -4.93 -4.74
N LEU A 118 9.28 -5.07 -3.52
CA LEU A 118 9.31 -4.07 -2.45
C LEU A 118 10.25 -4.54 -1.34
N LYS A 119 11.43 -3.94 -1.27
CA LYS A 119 12.52 -4.37 -0.39
C LYS A 119 12.47 -3.70 0.97
N ILE A 120 12.74 -4.48 1.99
CA ILE A 120 13.09 -4.02 3.34
C ILE A 120 14.43 -4.66 3.62
N GLY A 121 15.48 -3.86 3.85
CA GLY A 121 16.85 -4.38 3.98
C GLY A 121 16.92 -5.63 4.86
N GLY A 122 17.40 -6.74 4.29
CA GLY A 122 17.34 -8.09 4.87
C GLY A 122 18.30 -8.37 6.03
N ALA A 123 18.55 -7.42 6.91
CA ALA A 123 19.33 -7.63 8.14
C ALA A 123 18.39 -7.69 9.35
N GLN A 124 18.60 -8.67 10.24
CA GLN A 124 17.86 -8.78 11.51
C GLN A 124 17.89 -7.47 12.31
N GLU A 125 19.02 -6.76 12.29
CA GLU A 125 19.19 -5.45 12.91
C GLU A 125 18.26 -4.38 12.31
N VAL A 126 18.04 -4.40 10.99
CA VAL A 126 17.15 -3.45 10.30
C VAL A 126 15.70 -3.72 10.69
N VAL A 127 15.28 -4.99 10.65
CA VAL A 127 13.93 -5.40 11.07
C VAL A 127 13.69 -5.03 12.54
N GLN A 128 14.67 -5.28 13.41
CA GLN A 128 14.59 -4.92 14.82
C GLN A 128 14.54 -3.41 15.03
N SER A 129 15.32 -2.65 14.26
CA SER A 129 15.29 -1.19 14.29
C SER A 129 13.93 -0.64 13.87
N ILE A 130 13.29 -1.18 12.82
CA ILE A 130 11.92 -0.77 12.41
C ILE A 130 10.95 -0.98 13.57
N ARG A 131 11.06 -2.10 14.29
CA ARG A 131 10.19 -2.39 15.43
C ARG A 131 10.40 -1.41 16.58
N GLU A 132 11.65 -1.15 16.95
CA GLU A 132 12.00 -0.24 18.05
C GLU A 132 11.61 1.21 17.74
N THR A 133 11.87 1.64 16.50
CA THR A 133 11.55 2.99 16.01
C THR A 133 10.08 3.18 15.66
N HIS A 134 9.29 2.10 15.68
CA HIS A 134 7.91 2.09 15.20
C HIS A 134 7.80 2.62 13.76
N GLY A 135 8.66 2.12 12.88
CA GLY A 135 8.63 2.47 11.46
C GLY A 135 7.26 2.19 10.85
N PHE A 136 6.82 3.06 9.94
CA PHE A 136 5.48 3.03 9.33
C PHE A 136 4.30 3.17 10.30
N HIS A 137 4.51 3.54 11.58
CA HIS A 137 3.42 3.72 12.53
C HIS A 137 2.43 4.83 12.15
N SER A 138 2.86 5.80 11.35
CA SER A 138 2.01 6.87 10.82
C SER A 138 1.14 6.41 9.65
N LEU A 139 1.42 5.26 9.03
CA LEU A 139 0.75 4.81 7.82
C LEU A 139 -0.62 4.21 8.14
N HIS A 140 -1.67 4.80 7.58
CA HIS A 140 -3.06 4.38 7.77
C HIS A 140 -3.67 3.81 6.49
N THR A 141 -3.19 4.24 5.33
CA THR A 141 -3.78 3.91 4.04
C THR A 141 -2.70 3.50 3.05
N PHE A 142 -2.88 2.33 2.43
CA PHE A 142 -2.03 1.88 1.34
C PHE A 142 -2.87 1.46 0.14
N HIS A 143 -2.62 2.12 -1.00
CA HIS A 143 -3.23 1.77 -2.28
C HIS A 143 -2.15 1.21 -3.21
N VAL A 144 -2.38 0.02 -3.74
CA VAL A 144 -1.58 -0.57 -4.81
C VAL A 144 -2.47 -0.81 -6.00
N PHE A 145 -2.12 -0.22 -7.14
CA PHE A 145 -2.90 -0.34 -8.35
C PHE A 145 -1.99 -0.62 -9.53
N SER A 146 -2.35 -1.60 -10.37
CA SER A 146 -1.67 -1.85 -11.64
C SER A 146 -0.17 -2.16 -11.48
N CYS A 147 0.17 -2.93 -10.44
CA CYS A 147 1.52 -3.43 -10.19
C CYS A 147 1.67 -4.88 -10.63
N GLY A 148 1.64 -5.09 -11.95
CA GLY A 148 1.52 -6.42 -12.55
C GLY A 148 2.67 -7.39 -12.25
N LYS A 149 3.84 -6.89 -11.82
CA LYS A 149 5.04 -7.71 -11.57
C LYS A 149 5.33 -7.99 -10.09
N LEU A 150 4.64 -7.31 -9.15
CA LEU A 150 4.83 -7.55 -7.72
C LEU A 150 4.30 -8.93 -7.34
N ARG A 151 5.07 -9.64 -6.50
CA ARG A 151 4.74 -11.00 -6.02
C ARG A 151 4.10 -11.03 -4.64
N ASP A 152 4.53 -10.12 -3.77
CA ASP A 152 4.00 -9.97 -2.42
C ASP A 152 4.10 -8.52 -1.92
N LEU A 153 3.39 -8.24 -0.82
CA LEU A 153 3.43 -6.98 -0.08
C LEU A 153 3.86 -7.24 1.37
N THR A 154 4.79 -8.18 1.59
CA THR A 154 5.17 -8.68 2.94
C THR A 154 5.62 -7.56 3.87
N TRP A 155 6.14 -6.46 3.34
CA TRP A 155 6.48 -5.28 4.13
C TRP A 155 5.34 -4.70 4.97
N LEU A 156 4.09 -5.00 4.64
CA LEU A 156 2.93 -4.57 5.41
C LEU A 156 2.87 -5.15 6.82
N VAL A 157 3.68 -6.18 7.14
CA VAL A 157 3.85 -6.65 8.53
C VAL A 157 4.35 -5.55 9.47
N PHE A 158 5.03 -4.53 8.94
CA PHE A 158 5.52 -3.38 9.72
C PHE A 158 4.47 -2.27 9.87
N GLY A 159 3.41 -2.26 9.06
CA GLY A 159 2.33 -1.28 9.09
C GLY A 159 1.30 -1.52 10.20
N GLN A 160 1.70 -1.40 11.47
CA GLN A 160 0.87 -1.76 12.63
C GLN A 160 -0.40 -0.89 12.82
N ASN A 161 -0.49 0.26 12.15
CA ASN A 161 -1.64 1.16 12.21
C ASN A 161 -2.42 1.25 10.88
N LEU A 162 -2.15 0.34 9.94
CA LEU A 162 -2.85 0.31 8.66
C LEU A 162 -4.35 0.05 8.89
N LYS A 163 -5.19 0.94 8.36
CA LYS A 163 -6.65 0.91 8.44
C LYS A 163 -7.30 0.56 7.11
N PHE A 164 -6.70 0.99 6.01
CA PHE A 164 -7.27 0.84 4.67
C PHE A 164 -6.22 0.22 3.75
N LEU A 165 -6.54 -0.93 3.17
CA LEU A 165 -5.72 -1.59 2.16
C LEU A 165 -6.55 -1.80 0.89
N PHE A 166 -6.12 -1.19 -0.20
CA PHE A 166 -6.68 -1.38 -1.53
C PHE A 166 -5.61 -1.97 -2.44
N VAL A 167 -5.89 -3.12 -3.05
CA VAL A 167 -4.98 -3.79 -3.99
C VAL A 167 -5.77 -4.17 -5.23
N ALA A 168 -5.36 -3.62 -6.38
CA ALA A 168 -6.04 -3.94 -7.62
C ALA A 168 -5.14 -4.05 -8.86
N LYS A 169 -5.50 -4.94 -9.78
CA LYS A 169 -4.78 -5.20 -11.04
C LYS A 169 -3.30 -5.58 -10.83
N CYS A 170 -2.99 -6.32 -9.76
CA CYS A 170 -1.66 -6.85 -9.47
C CYS A 170 -1.63 -8.33 -9.87
N LEU A 171 -1.40 -8.59 -11.16
CA LEU A 171 -1.68 -9.88 -11.76
C LEU A 171 -0.80 -11.02 -11.24
N LEU A 172 0.48 -10.78 -10.96
CA LEU A 172 1.41 -11.79 -10.43
C LEU A 172 1.46 -11.88 -8.89
N LEU A 173 0.60 -11.13 -8.18
CA LEU A 173 0.59 -11.13 -6.73
C LEU A 173 0.00 -12.46 -6.22
N GLU A 174 0.81 -13.26 -5.53
CA GLU A 174 0.40 -14.58 -5.04
C GLU A 174 -0.09 -14.53 -3.59
N GLU A 175 0.53 -13.68 -2.77
CA GLU A 175 0.20 -13.49 -1.36
C GLU A 175 0.26 -12.00 -1.00
N ILE A 176 -0.64 -11.49 -0.14
CA ILE A 176 -0.47 -10.12 0.38
C ILE A 176 0.73 -10.07 1.33
N ILE A 177 0.75 -10.95 2.34
CA ILE A 177 1.89 -11.14 3.24
C ILE A 177 2.42 -12.55 3.03
N SER A 178 3.62 -12.67 2.46
CA SER A 178 4.26 -13.96 2.22
C SER A 178 5.17 -14.37 3.37
N THR A 179 5.07 -15.62 3.79
CA THR A 179 6.01 -16.24 4.73
C THR A 179 7.17 -16.94 4.03
N ALA A 180 7.18 -16.96 2.70
CA ALA A 180 8.25 -17.56 1.90
C ALA A 180 9.36 -16.57 1.53
N ASN A 181 9.23 -15.29 1.92
CA ASN A 181 10.18 -14.26 1.56
C ASN A 181 11.59 -14.56 2.14
N ARG A 182 12.55 -14.75 1.24
CA ARG A 182 13.92 -15.17 1.55
C ARG A 182 14.75 -14.09 2.25
N GLU A 183 14.38 -12.81 2.13
CA GLU A 183 15.09 -11.68 2.78
C GLU A 183 14.70 -11.49 4.25
N ILE A 184 13.46 -11.86 4.61
CA ILE A 184 12.99 -11.89 6.01
C ILE A 184 13.29 -13.27 6.66
N GLY A 185 13.63 -14.27 5.83
CA GLY A 185 14.33 -15.49 6.23
C GLY A 185 13.43 -16.60 6.79
N GLN A 186 13.99 -17.82 6.86
CA GLN A 186 13.40 -19.07 7.38
C GLN A 186 13.00 -19.03 8.88
N GLN A 187 12.92 -17.85 9.49
CA GLN A 187 12.72 -17.61 10.91
C GLN A 187 11.43 -16.81 11.19
N VAL A 188 10.50 -16.81 10.23
CA VAL A 188 9.14 -16.26 10.31
C VAL A 188 8.45 -16.48 11.68
N PRO A 189 8.55 -17.65 12.34
CA PRO A 189 7.86 -17.85 13.62
C PRO A 189 8.41 -17.00 14.77
N GLU A 190 9.74 -16.78 14.84
CA GLU A 190 10.37 -16.02 15.93
C GLU A 190 10.33 -14.50 15.67
N MET A 191 10.46 -14.07 14.40
CA MET A 191 10.39 -12.66 14.02
C MET A 191 8.97 -12.08 14.09
N MET A 192 7.94 -12.88 13.84
CA MET A 192 6.53 -12.43 13.90
C MET A 192 5.88 -12.57 15.27
N GLY A 193 6.56 -13.13 16.28
CA GLY A 193 5.95 -13.49 17.58
C GLY A 193 5.18 -12.39 18.31
N ASN A 194 5.42 -11.11 17.98
CA ASN A 194 4.67 -9.96 18.51
C ASN A 194 4.10 -9.02 17.43
N LEU A 195 4.26 -9.33 16.13
CA LEU A 195 3.69 -8.50 15.07
C LEU A 195 2.23 -8.92 14.86
N ASN A 196 1.32 -7.95 14.88
CA ASN A 196 -0.09 -8.18 14.57
C ASN A 196 -0.41 -7.51 13.21
N PRO A 197 0.00 -8.11 12.07
CA PRO A 197 -0.31 -7.54 10.78
C PRO A 197 -1.82 -7.35 10.67
N PHE A 198 -2.23 -6.19 10.17
CA PHE A 198 -3.65 -5.83 10.02
C PHE A 198 -4.46 -5.75 11.33
N GLY A 199 -3.83 -5.66 12.50
CA GLY A 199 -4.54 -5.56 13.79
C GLY A 199 -5.46 -4.33 13.95
N LYS A 200 -5.26 -3.28 13.13
CA LYS A 200 -6.13 -2.08 13.04
C LYS A 200 -6.83 -1.93 11.69
N LEU A 201 -6.77 -2.95 10.84
CA LEU A 201 -7.37 -2.87 9.51
C LEU A 201 -8.89 -2.77 9.64
N GLU A 202 -9.47 -1.75 9.02
CA GLU A 202 -10.91 -1.48 9.02
C GLU A 202 -11.54 -1.90 7.68
N LEU A 203 -10.81 -1.70 6.57
CA LEU A 203 -11.26 -1.98 5.20
C LEU A 203 -10.17 -2.71 4.41
N LEU A 204 -10.56 -3.82 3.79
CA LEU A 204 -9.76 -4.56 2.81
C LEU A 204 -10.49 -4.62 1.48
N GLU A 205 -9.88 -4.11 0.41
CA GLU A 205 -10.45 -4.17 -0.94
C GLU A 205 -9.44 -4.79 -1.92
N LEU A 206 -9.87 -5.88 -2.55
CA LEU A 206 -9.08 -6.71 -3.44
C LEU A 206 -9.83 -6.83 -4.78
N THR A 207 -9.25 -6.31 -5.86
CA THR A 207 -9.90 -6.30 -7.18
C THR A 207 -8.96 -6.79 -8.29
N ASP A 208 -9.39 -7.73 -9.12
CA ASP A 208 -8.63 -8.20 -10.29
C ASP A 208 -7.21 -8.71 -9.91
N LEU A 209 -7.16 -9.68 -8.99
CA LEU A 209 -5.94 -10.31 -8.51
C LEU A 209 -5.91 -11.78 -8.93
N GLN A 210 -5.56 -12.01 -10.19
CA GLN A 210 -5.71 -13.31 -10.86
C GLN A 210 -4.92 -14.46 -10.23
N HIS A 211 -3.76 -14.19 -9.60
CA HIS A 211 -2.92 -15.21 -8.97
C HIS A 211 -2.93 -15.18 -7.43
N LEU A 212 -3.74 -14.33 -6.80
CA LEU A 212 -3.77 -14.23 -5.34
C LEU A 212 -4.36 -15.50 -4.74
N LYS A 213 -3.56 -16.21 -3.95
CA LYS A 213 -3.94 -17.48 -3.28
C LYS A 213 -4.35 -17.26 -1.83
N SER A 214 -3.69 -16.32 -1.16
CA SER A 214 -3.91 -16.04 0.26
C SER A 214 -3.61 -14.58 0.59
N ILE A 215 -4.28 -14.03 1.60
CA ILE A 215 -3.91 -12.74 2.19
C ILE A 215 -2.75 -12.95 3.18
N TYR A 216 -2.85 -13.98 4.02
CA TYR A 216 -1.86 -14.34 5.02
C TYR A 216 -2.02 -15.81 5.42
N CYS A 217 -0.92 -16.50 5.76
CA CYS A 217 -0.93 -17.95 5.98
C CYS A 217 -1.64 -18.38 7.27
N ASN A 218 -1.71 -17.50 8.27
CA ASN A 218 -2.34 -17.77 9.56
C ASN A 218 -3.65 -16.99 9.67
N ALA A 219 -4.56 -17.45 10.52
CA ALA A 219 -5.73 -16.64 10.87
C ALA A 219 -5.29 -15.35 11.60
N LEU A 220 -6.01 -14.26 11.35
CA LEU A 220 -5.81 -12.97 12.02
C LEU A 220 -7.00 -12.68 12.90
N PRO A 221 -6.79 -12.19 14.13
CA PRO A 221 -7.88 -11.94 15.08
C PRO A 221 -8.71 -10.69 14.73
N PHE A 222 -8.61 -10.17 13.50
CA PHE A 222 -9.19 -8.94 12.94
C PHE A 222 -10.05 -8.15 13.93
N LEU A 223 -9.37 -7.49 14.86
CA LEU A 223 -9.98 -6.50 15.70
C LEU A 223 -10.31 -5.31 14.77
N HIS A 224 -11.33 -4.48 14.92
CA HIS A 224 -11.56 -3.32 14.02
C HIS A 224 -11.99 -3.57 12.57
N LEU A 225 -11.86 -4.76 11.98
CA LEU A 225 -12.30 -4.99 10.60
C LEU A 225 -13.80 -4.78 10.47
N LYS A 226 -14.21 -4.01 9.46
CA LYS A 226 -15.60 -3.65 9.16
C LYS A 226 -16.02 -4.20 7.82
N ASP A 227 -15.16 -4.08 6.81
CA ASP A 227 -15.52 -4.36 5.44
C ASP A 227 -14.41 -5.13 4.70
N ILE A 228 -14.81 -6.16 3.95
CA ILE A 228 -13.98 -6.88 3.00
C ILE A 228 -14.68 -6.84 1.64
N TYR A 229 -14.01 -6.35 0.61
CA TYR A 229 -14.48 -6.37 -0.77
C TYR A 229 -13.54 -7.23 -1.60
N VAL A 230 -14.07 -8.26 -2.26
CA VAL A 230 -13.32 -9.15 -3.15
C VAL A 230 -14.04 -9.28 -4.48
N LEU A 231 -13.41 -8.77 -5.54
CA LEU A 231 -13.94 -8.85 -6.92
C LEU A 231 -12.85 -9.37 -7.86
N GLN A 232 -13.21 -10.28 -8.77
CA GLN A 232 -12.30 -10.80 -9.79
C GLN A 232 -11.00 -11.39 -9.21
N CYS A 233 -11.09 -12.11 -8.08
CA CYS A 233 -9.98 -12.79 -7.42
C CYS A 233 -10.19 -14.31 -7.39
N PRO A 234 -10.17 -15.00 -8.56
CA PRO A 234 -10.65 -16.38 -8.68
C PRO A 234 -9.83 -17.42 -7.88
N ASN A 235 -8.57 -17.12 -7.56
CA ASN A 235 -7.69 -18.03 -6.83
C ASN A 235 -7.68 -17.79 -5.31
N LEU A 236 -8.37 -16.76 -4.82
CA LEU A 236 -8.41 -16.43 -3.39
C LEU A 236 -9.43 -17.34 -2.70
N LYS A 237 -8.96 -18.50 -2.21
CA LYS A 237 -9.84 -19.53 -1.63
C LYS A 237 -9.95 -19.47 -0.12
N LYS A 238 -9.17 -18.62 0.56
CA LYS A 238 -9.14 -18.52 2.01
C LYS A 238 -9.05 -17.06 2.45
N LEU A 239 -9.78 -16.72 3.50
CA LEU A 239 -9.61 -15.46 4.22
C LEU A 239 -8.96 -15.75 5.58
N PRO A 240 -8.05 -14.88 6.08
CA PRO A 240 -7.39 -15.08 7.36
C PRO A 240 -8.33 -14.66 8.51
N LEU A 241 -9.54 -15.20 8.55
CA LEU A 241 -10.56 -14.93 9.56
C LEU A 241 -10.58 -16.06 10.59
N ASP A 242 -10.69 -15.70 11.87
CA ASP A 242 -10.95 -16.67 12.95
C ASP A 242 -12.39 -16.55 13.50
N SER A 243 -12.83 -17.57 14.23
CA SER A 243 -14.16 -17.57 14.88
C SER A 243 -14.34 -16.52 15.98
N ASN A 244 -13.26 -15.85 16.42
CA ASN A 244 -13.33 -14.77 17.41
C ASN A 244 -13.64 -13.41 16.77
N SER A 245 -13.32 -13.24 15.48
CA SER A 245 -13.49 -11.99 14.73
C SER A 245 -14.95 -11.53 14.65
N THR A 246 -15.93 -12.43 14.82
CA THR A 246 -17.37 -12.14 14.70
C THR A 246 -18.08 -11.83 16.02
N LYS A 247 -17.45 -12.09 17.18
CA LYS A 247 -18.18 -12.18 18.47
C LYS A 247 -18.86 -10.88 18.93
N GLU A 248 -18.53 -9.73 18.33
CA GLU A 248 -19.09 -8.43 18.75
C GLU A 248 -19.33 -7.43 17.60
N ARG A 249 -19.15 -7.80 16.32
CA ARG A 249 -19.05 -6.82 15.22
C ARG A 249 -19.80 -7.21 13.95
N LYS A 250 -20.44 -6.20 13.33
CA LYS A 250 -21.04 -6.31 12.00
C LYS A 250 -19.95 -6.17 10.95
N ILE A 251 -19.32 -7.29 10.59
CA ILE A 251 -18.45 -7.37 9.42
C ILE A 251 -19.33 -7.51 8.17
N VAL A 252 -19.00 -6.77 7.12
CA VAL A 252 -19.58 -6.91 5.79
C VAL A 252 -18.54 -7.52 4.86
N ILE A 253 -18.90 -8.60 4.19
CA ILE A 253 -18.07 -9.21 3.16
C ILE A 253 -18.84 -9.10 1.85
N GLU A 254 -18.29 -8.39 0.88
CA GLU A 254 -18.89 -8.25 -0.45
C GLU A 254 -18.02 -8.90 -1.52
N GLY A 255 -18.66 -9.60 -2.45
CA GLY A 255 -17.97 -10.21 -3.57
C GLY A 255 -18.88 -11.03 -4.48
N GLU A 256 -18.26 -11.71 -5.44
CA GLU A 256 -18.95 -12.56 -6.40
C GLU A 256 -19.54 -13.80 -5.69
N GLU A 257 -20.79 -14.16 -5.99
CA GLU A 257 -21.47 -15.28 -5.33
C GLU A 257 -20.74 -16.62 -5.56
N GLY A 258 -20.14 -16.80 -6.75
CA GLY A 258 -19.33 -17.98 -7.07
C GLY A 258 -18.09 -18.08 -6.19
N TRP A 259 -17.37 -16.96 -6.01
CA TRP A 259 -16.21 -16.89 -5.11
C TRP A 259 -16.58 -17.25 -3.67
N TRP A 260 -17.68 -16.70 -3.15
CA TRP A 260 -18.15 -17.00 -1.80
C TRP A 260 -18.46 -18.48 -1.58
N LYS A 261 -19.07 -19.15 -2.57
CA LYS A 261 -19.40 -20.59 -2.52
C LYS A 261 -18.17 -21.49 -2.55
N GLU A 262 -17.09 -21.04 -3.20
CA GLU A 262 -15.82 -21.79 -3.31
C GLU A 262 -14.85 -21.52 -2.15
N LEU A 263 -15.19 -20.60 -1.24
CA LEU A 263 -14.34 -20.26 -0.11
C LEU A 263 -14.17 -21.44 0.85
N GLN A 264 -12.92 -21.73 1.20
CA GLN A 264 -12.53 -22.77 2.14
C GLN A 264 -12.39 -22.16 3.53
N TRP A 265 -13.20 -22.66 4.46
CA TRP A 265 -13.20 -22.26 5.87
C TRP A 265 -12.36 -23.21 6.72
N GLU A 266 -11.85 -22.73 7.85
CA GLU A 266 -11.08 -23.55 8.79
C GLU A 266 -11.94 -24.65 9.42
N ASP A 267 -13.15 -24.29 9.84
CA ASP A 267 -14.15 -25.19 10.39
C ASP A 267 -15.58 -24.70 10.08
N GLU A 268 -16.55 -25.59 10.30
CA GLU A 268 -17.97 -25.30 10.07
C GLU A 268 -18.48 -24.18 10.99
N ALA A 269 -17.90 -24.02 12.19
CA ALA A 269 -18.28 -22.96 13.13
C ALA A 269 -17.93 -21.58 12.59
N THR A 270 -16.74 -21.43 12.00
CA THR A 270 -16.26 -20.20 11.38
C THR A 270 -17.08 -19.88 10.15
N GLN A 271 -17.34 -20.88 9.29
CA GLN A 271 -18.25 -20.70 8.15
C GLN A 271 -19.60 -20.15 8.60
N ASN A 272 -20.25 -20.83 9.54
CA ASN A 272 -21.57 -20.44 10.05
C ASN A 272 -21.58 -19.05 10.70
N ALA A 273 -20.48 -18.66 11.36
CA ALA A 273 -20.35 -17.33 11.96
C ALA A 273 -20.31 -16.20 10.92
N PHE A 274 -19.76 -16.45 9.72
CA PHE A 274 -19.61 -15.44 8.67
C PHE A 274 -20.66 -15.52 7.56
N LEU A 275 -21.47 -16.59 7.49
CA LEU A 275 -22.61 -16.68 6.54
C LEU A 275 -23.51 -15.42 6.54
N PRO A 276 -23.89 -14.83 7.69
CA PRO A 276 -24.73 -13.64 7.71
C PRO A 276 -24.03 -12.34 7.26
N CYS A 277 -22.70 -12.36 7.15
CA CYS A 277 -21.89 -11.19 6.80
C CYS A 277 -21.81 -10.95 5.29
N PHE A 278 -22.15 -11.95 4.47
CA PHE A 278 -21.96 -11.87 3.03
C PHE A 278 -23.07 -11.09 2.32
N LYS A 279 -22.66 -10.22 1.39
CA LYS A 279 -23.52 -9.58 0.40
C LYS A 279 -22.97 -9.84 -0.99
N SER A 280 -23.81 -10.38 -1.86
CA SER A 280 -23.43 -10.59 -3.25
C SER A 280 -23.32 -9.24 -3.97
N GLN A 281 -22.25 -9.06 -4.73
CA GLN A 281 -22.21 -8.07 -5.80
C GLN A 281 -22.50 -8.75 -7.14
N SER A 282 -23.41 -8.16 -7.91
CA SER A 282 -23.64 -8.51 -9.31
C SER A 282 -22.51 -7.92 -10.15
N SER A 283 -21.84 -8.75 -10.96
CA SER A 283 -20.87 -8.31 -11.94
C SER A 283 -21.55 -7.40 -12.98
N SER A 284 -21.20 -6.12 -12.98
CA SER A 284 -21.59 -5.13 -13.99
C SER A 284 -20.49 -4.94 -15.02
#